data_AF-A0AAU7F4J0-F1
#
_entry.id   AF-A0AAU7F4J0-F1
#
_cell.length_a   1.000
_cell.length_b   1.000
_cell.length_c   1.000
_cell.angle_alpha   90.00
_cell.angle_beta   90.00
_cell.angle_gamma   90.00
#
_symmetry.space_group_name_H-M   'P 1'
#
loop_
_entity.id
_entity.type
_entity.pdbx_description
1 polymer ?
#
loop_
_entity_poly.entity_id
_entity_poly.type
_entity_poly.pdbx_seq_one_letter_code
_entity_poly.pdbx_strand_id
1 'polypeptide(L)'
;MSLGGYIIEGGASVSVKYIIGLIADMMTLFGLSGFFTWAFVRRGVEGQAPSDIGISVFAFAVKCFISIAAICLLLVPAFFLHIFVIMVISGQYGVGDSLWNDQKMLAYTASYILNCLWFIPMSILSISSVFMWSLDPFRRFYRAFTSQ
;
A
#
# COMPACT_ATOMS: atom_id res chain seq x y z
N MET A 1 -33.54 37.54 -21.32
CA MET A 1 -33.04 36.71 -22.44
C MET A 1 -31.53 36.94 -22.51
N SER A 2 -30.74 36.00 -21.95
CA SER A 2 -30.00 34.95 -22.70
C SER A 2 -28.71 35.55 -23.33
N LEU A 3 -27.46 35.13 -23.11
CA LEU A 3 -26.77 33.99 -22.47
C LEU A 3 -25.49 34.59 -21.81
N GLY A 4 -24.94 34.11 -20.68
CA GLY A 4 -24.57 32.72 -20.42
C GLY A 4 -23.16 32.41 -20.95
N GLY A 5 -22.15 33.19 -20.54
CA GLY A 5 -20.74 32.93 -20.85
C GLY A 5 -20.02 32.33 -19.64
N TYR A 6 -20.14 31.02 -19.44
CA TYR A 6 -19.27 30.28 -18.52
C TYR A 6 -17.91 30.10 -19.19
N ILE A 7 -16.95 30.95 -18.83
CA ILE A 7 -15.54 30.67 -19.06
C ILE A 7 -15.17 29.51 -18.13
N ILE A 8 -14.80 28.38 -18.73
CA ILE A 8 -14.23 27.22 -18.05
C ILE A 8 -12.80 27.59 -17.65
N GLU A 9 -12.64 28.27 -16.51
CA GLU A 9 -11.37 28.39 -15.81
C GLU A 9 -11.38 27.42 -14.63
N GLY A 10 -10.80 26.25 -14.84
CA GLY A 10 -10.77 25.20 -13.83
C GLY A 10 -9.73 24.12 -14.12
N GLY A 11 -8.60 24.52 -14.70
CA GLY A 11 -7.41 23.67 -14.71
C GLY A 11 -6.91 23.54 -13.29
N ALA A 12 -7.41 22.55 -12.55
CA ALA A 12 -7.00 22.27 -11.19
C ALA A 12 -5.50 21.93 -11.19
N SER A 13 -4.66 22.94 -10.96
CA SER A 13 -3.32 22.73 -10.45
C SER A 13 -3.52 22.05 -9.10
N VAL A 14 -3.44 20.72 -9.08
CA VAL A 14 -3.48 19.93 -7.86
C VAL A 14 -2.33 20.42 -7.00
N SER A 15 -2.64 21.34 -6.09
CA SER A 15 -1.65 22.01 -5.28
C SER A 15 -0.95 20.95 -4.45
N VAL A 16 0.38 20.96 -4.43
CA VAL A 16 1.20 20.03 -3.65
C VAL A 16 0.71 19.95 -2.20
N LYS A 17 0.15 21.04 -1.67
CA LYS A 17 -0.50 21.11 -0.35
C LYS A 17 -1.66 20.13 -0.18
N TYR A 18 -2.48 19.93 -1.21
CA TYR A 18 -3.62 19.01 -1.20
C TYR A 18 -3.17 17.56 -1.18
N ILE A 19 -2.11 17.24 -1.93
CA ILE A 19 -1.49 15.90 -1.93
C ILE A 19 -0.86 15.61 -0.56
N ILE A 20 -0.15 16.58 0.03
CA ILE A 20 0.43 16.43 1.37
C ILE A 20 -0.67 16.24 2.43
N GLY A 21 -1.76 17.00 2.36
CA GLY A 21 -2.90 16.87 3.27
C GLY A 21 -3.55 15.49 3.19
N LEU A 22 -3.80 15.00 1.98
CA LEU A 22 -4.39 13.69 1.75
C LEU A 22 -3.48 12.55 2.27
N ILE A 23 -2.16 12.69 2.09
CA ILE A 23 -1.18 11.75 2.64
C ILE A 23 -1.18 11.79 4.17
N ALA A 24 -1.26 12.97 4.80
CA ALA A 24 -1.33 13.12 6.25
C ALA A 24 -2.61 12.50 6.84
N ASP A 25 -3.75 12.68 6.17
CA ASP A 25 -5.02 12.07 6.56
C ASP A 25 -4.96 10.53 6.44
N MET A 26 -4.37 10.01 5.35
CA MET A 26 -4.11 8.58 5.20
C MET A 26 -3.18 8.05 6.30
N MET A 27 -2.09 8.76 6.62
CA MET A 27 -1.18 8.39 7.70
C MET A 27 -1.87 8.32 9.07
N THR A 28 -2.85 9.20 9.29
CA THR A 28 -3.64 9.23 10.53
C THR A 28 -4.66 8.09 10.57
N LEU A 29 -5.38 7.84 9.47
CA LEU A 29 -6.35 6.75 9.33
C LEU A 29 -5.72 5.35 9.53
N PHE A 30 -4.49 5.15 9.05
CA PHE A 30 -3.78 3.88 9.20
C PHE A 30 -3.04 3.73 10.54
N GLY A 31 -3.19 4.66 11.49
CA GLY A 31 -2.49 4.60 12.78
C GLY A 31 -0.96 4.63 12.66
N LEU A 32 -0.45 5.08 11.50
CA LEU A 32 0.98 5.12 11.22
C LEU A 32 1.70 6.09 12.15
N SER A 33 1.03 7.10 12.71
CA SER A 33 1.60 8.07 13.65
C SER A 33 2.26 7.42 14.87
N GLY A 34 1.69 6.34 15.41
CA GLY A 34 2.27 5.56 16.52
C GLY A 34 3.50 4.75 16.11
N PHE A 35 3.45 4.14 14.93
CA PHE A 35 4.58 3.40 14.34
C PHE A 35 5.75 4.34 14.00
N PHE A 36 5.45 5.52 13.49
CA PHE A 36 6.40 6.59 13.25
C PHE A 36 7.04 7.07 14.54
N THR A 37 6.24 7.37 15.57
CA THR A 37 6.74 7.77 16.90
C THR A 37 7.72 6.74 17.44
N TRP A 38 7.40 5.45 17.35
CA TRP A 38 8.29 4.36 17.75
C TRP A 38 9.57 4.28 16.92
N ALA A 39 9.48 4.44 15.59
CA ALA A 39 10.64 4.45 14.70
C ALA A 39 11.56 5.67 14.92
N PHE A 40 11.00 6.83 15.27
CA PHE A 40 11.74 8.05 15.60
C PHE A 40 12.44 7.94 16.96
N VAL A 41 11.76 7.45 17.99
CA VAL A 41 12.36 7.22 19.32
C VAL A 41 13.54 6.25 19.23
N ARG A 42 13.46 5.23 18.36
CA ARG A 42 14.53 4.23 18.19
C ARG A 42 15.72 4.74 17.36
N ARG A 43 15.55 5.78 16.53
CA ARG A 43 16.60 6.30 15.63
C ARG A 43 17.43 7.46 16.21
N GLY A 44 17.20 7.85 17.47
CA GLY A 44 18.03 8.87 18.12
C GLY A 44 17.98 10.21 17.39
N VAL A 45 16.78 10.80 17.31
CA VAL A 45 16.52 12.05 16.57
C VAL A 45 17.04 13.29 17.31
N GLU A 46 17.77 13.11 18.41
CA GLU A 46 18.45 14.18 19.14
C GLU A 46 19.59 14.76 18.27
N GLY A 47 19.26 15.74 17.43
CA GLY A 47 20.23 16.54 16.67
C GLY A 47 19.99 16.67 15.16
N GLN A 48 18.94 16.08 14.58
CA GLN A 48 18.64 16.24 13.15
C GLN A 48 17.79 17.49 12.87
N ALA A 49 18.04 18.15 11.73
CA ALA A 49 17.25 19.28 11.29
C ALA A 49 15.78 18.86 11.06
N PRO A 50 14.78 19.67 11.44
CA PRO A 50 13.36 19.35 11.27
C PRO A 50 12.96 18.99 9.82
N SER A 51 13.65 19.56 8.83
CA SER A 51 13.43 19.26 7.41
C SER A 51 13.81 17.83 7.03
N ASP A 52 14.92 17.30 7.57
CA ASP A 52 15.37 15.93 7.30
C ASP A 52 14.43 14.90 7.93
N ILE A 53 13.87 15.24 9.10
CA ILE A 53 12.82 14.45 9.76
C ILE A 53 11.60 14.37 8.84
N GLY A 54 11.09 15.50 8.34
CA GLY A 54 9.92 15.54 7.44
C GLY A 54 10.10 14.71 6.17
N ILE A 55 11.28 14.74 5.56
CA ILE A 55 11.58 13.95 4.35
C ILE A 55 11.62 12.46 4.65
N SER A 56 12.17 12.08 5.82
CA SER A 56 12.19 10.68 6.24
C SER A 56 10.78 10.14 6.51
N VAL A 57 9.89 10.96 7.11
CA VAL A 57 8.46 10.64 7.30
C VAL A 57 7.79 10.40 5.95
N PHE A 58 7.95 11.35 5.02
CA PHE A 58 7.33 11.27 3.70
C PHE A 58 7.77 10.02 2.93
N ALA A 59 9.08 9.75 2.89
CA ALA A 59 9.61 8.60 2.18
C ALA A 59 9.14 7.26 2.77
N PHE A 60 9.01 7.18 4.10
CA PHE A 60 8.46 6.01 4.76
C PHE A 60 6.96 5.85 4.47
N ALA A 61 6.18 6.94 4.48
CA ALA A 61 4.76 6.92 4.15
C ALA A 61 4.51 6.42 2.72
N VAL A 62 5.31 6.88 1.76
CA VAL A 62 5.28 6.38 0.38
C VAL A 62 5.58 4.88 0.31
N LYS A 63 6.60 4.40 1.04
CA LYS A 63 6.91 2.96 1.13
C LYS A 63 5.77 2.15 1.75
N CYS A 64 5.09 2.66 2.78
CA CYS A 64 3.91 2.02 3.35
C CYS A 64 2.78 1.93 2.33
N PHE A 65 2.48 3.00 1.60
CA PHE A 65 1.44 3.00 0.57
C PHE A 65 1.74 1.99 -0.54
N ILE A 66 2.98 1.96 -1.04
CA ILE A 66 3.42 1.00 -2.05
C ILE A 66 3.32 -0.44 -1.50
N SER A 67 3.66 -0.66 -0.23
CA SER A 67 3.54 -1.97 0.42
C SER A 67 2.09 -2.45 0.49
N ILE A 68 1.15 -1.56 0.85
CA ILE A 68 -0.29 -1.88 0.85
C ILE A 68 -0.76 -2.22 -0.56
N ALA A 69 -0.39 -1.41 -1.55
CA ALA A 69 -0.73 -1.67 -2.95
C ALA A 69 -0.17 -3.02 -3.43
N ALA A 70 1.07 -3.35 -3.07
CA ALA A 70 1.68 -4.65 -3.38
C ALA A 70 0.92 -5.83 -2.74
N ILE A 71 0.50 -5.70 -1.47
CA ILE A 71 -0.32 -6.72 -0.80
C ILE A 71 -1.68 -6.87 -1.49
N CYS A 72 -2.33 -5.77 -1.88
CA CYS A 72 -3.58 -5.83 -2.64
C CYS A 72 -3.38 -6.54 -3.99
N LEU A 73 -2.26 -6.32 -4.67
CA LEU A 73 -1.93 -7.03 -5.91
C LEU A 73 -1.71 -8.54 -5.68
N LEU A 74 -1.20 -8.95 -4.51
CA LEU A 74 -1.06 -10.38 -4.15
C LEU A 74 -2.41 -11.08 -3.91
N LEU A 75 -3.51 -10.35 -3.72
CA LEU A 75 -4.84 -10.97 -3.61
C LEU A 75 -5.29 -11.61 -4.92
N VAL A 76 -4.84 -11.08 -6.06
CA VAL A 76 -5.16 -11.64 -7.39
C VAL A 76 -4.62 -13.07 -7.54
N PRO A 77 -3.30 -13.34 -7.40
CA PRO A 77 -2.78 -14.70 -7.45
C PRO A 77 -3.30 -15.57 -6.31
N ALA A 78 -3.57 -15.03 -5.11
CA ALA A 78 -4.19 -15.79 -4.03
C ALA A 78 -5.60 -16.29 -4.41
N PHE A 79 -6.38 -15.46 -5.11
CA PHE A 79 -7.69 -15.84 -5.64
C PHE A 79 -7.58 -16.94 -6.71
N PHE A 80 -6.62 -16.83 -7.63
CA PHE A 80 -6.38 -17.88 -8.63
C PHE A 80 -5.90 -19.19 -8.00
N LEU A 81 -5.00 -19.13 -7.00
CA LEU A 81 -4.57 -20.29 -6.24
C LEU A 81 -5.76 -20.95 -5.53
N HIS A 82 -6.68 -20.14 -4.99
CA HIS A 82 -7.87 -20.63 -4.32
C HIS A 82 -8.73 -21.51 -5.24
N ILE A 83 -9.06 -20.95 -6.42
CA ILE A 83 -9.86 -21.63 -7.44
C ILE A 83 -9.13 -22.88 -7.94
N PHE A 84 -7.83 -22.78 -8.19
CA PHE A 84 -7.02 -23.89 -8.69
C PHE A 84 -7.08 -25.09 -7.73
N VAL A 85 -6.86 -24.87 -6.43
CA VAL A 85 -6.91 -25.94 -5.43
C VAL A 85 -8.30 -26.57 -5.37
N ILE A 86 -9.37 -25.77 -5.41
CA ILE A 86 -10.74 -26.29 -5.40
C ILE A 86 -11.01 -27.14 -6.64
N MET A 87 -10.60 -26.68 -7.83
CA MET A 87 -10.77 -27.45 -9.06
C MET A 87 -9.98 -28.76 -9.03
N VAL A 88 -8.75 -28.75 -8.53
CA VAL A 88 -7.90 -29.97 -8.46
C VAL A 88 -8.51 -31.00 -7.52
N ILE A 89 -9.05 -30.59 -6.37
CA ILE A 89 -9.58 -31.52 -5.36
C ILE A 89 -11.02 -31.94 -5.68
N SER A 90 -11.88 -31.01 -6.08
CA SER A 90 -13.32 -31.26 -6.27
C SER A 90 -13.71 -31.52 -7.73
N GLY A 91 -12.80 -31.37 -8.69
CA GLY A 91 -13.02 -31.61 -10.13
C GLY A 91 -13.91 -30.57 -10.83
N GLN A 92 -14.57 -29.68 -10.09
CA GLN A 92 -15.46 -28.65 -10.63
C GLN A 92 -15.48 -27.39 -9.76
N TYR A 93 -15.61 -26.24 -10.41
CA TYR A 93 -15.85 -24.94 -9.80
C TYR A 93 -17.10 -24.34 -10.45
N GLY A 94 -18.17 -24.19 -9.67
CA GLY A 94 -19.50 -23.82 -10.14
C GLY A 94 -20.07 -22.60 -9.42
N VAL A 95 -21.32 -22.27 -9.76
CA VAL A 95 -22.06 -21.17 -9.15
C VAL A 95 -22.28 -21.48 -7.66
N GLY A 96 -21.84 -20.56 -6.78
CA GLY A 96 -21.87 -20.74 -5.32
C GLY A 96 -20.52 -21.11 -4.70
N ASP A 97 -19.49 -21.40 -5.52
CA ASP A 97 -18.16 -21.78 -5.03
C ASP A 97 -17.21 -20.60 -4.74
N SER A 98 -17.71 -19.37 -4.62
CA SER A 98 -16.86 -18.17 -4.59
C SER A 98 -16.05 -17.99 -3.32
N LEU A 99 -16.64 -18.22 -2.15
CA LEU A 99 -16.02 -17.97 -0.85
C LEU A 99 -16.06 -19.20 0.05
N TRP A 100 -17.16 -19.93 0.08
CA TRP A 100 -17.29 -21.14 0.88
C TRP A 100 -18.42 -22.00 0.35
N ASN A 101 -18.20 -23.32 0.30
CA ASN A 101 -19.24 -24.29 0.02
C ASN A 101 -19.13 -25.46 0.99
N ASP A 102 -20.17 -25.67 1.81
CA ASP A 102 -20.24 -26.74 2.81
C ASP A 102 -20.16 -28.15 2.20
N GLN A 103 -20.54 -28.32 0.93
CA GLN A 103 -20.42 -29.61 0.24
C GLN A 103 -18.97 -29.98 -0.11
N LYS A 104 -18.06 -28.99 -0.10
CA LYS A 104 -16.66 -29.13 -0.50
C LYS A 104 -15.70 -28.72 0.63
N MET A 105 -16.11 -28.85 1.89
CA MET A 105 -15.34 -28.40 3.06
C MET A 105 -13.84 -28.74 2.99
N LEU A 106 -13.47 -29.97 2.66
CA LEU A 106 -12.06 -30.40 2.57
C LEU A 106 -11.27 -29.59 1.53
N ALA A 107 -11.85 -29.31 0.36
CA ALA A 107 -11.19 -28.55 -0.69
C ALA A 107 -11.00 -27.09 -0.30
N TYR A 108 -11.99 -26.47 0.36
CA TYR A 108 -11.88 -25.10 0.86
C TYR A 108 -10.85 -24.98 1.99
N THR A 109 -10.89 -25.89 2.96
CA THR A 109 -9.92 -25.89 4.07
C THR A 109 -8.50 -26.06 3.55
N ALA A 110 -8.25 -27.02 2.64
CA ALA A 110 -6.95 -27.20 2.02
C ALA A 110 -6.51 -25.94 1.24
N SER A 111 -7.44 -25.35 0.48
CA SER A 111 -7.20 -24.13 -0.28
C SER A 111 -6.80 -22.96 0.61
N TYR A 112 -7.49 -22.74 1.74
CA TYR A 112 -7.13 -21.69 2.69
C TYR A 112 -5.79 -21.92 3.38
N ILE A 113 -5.48 -23.15 3.78
CA ILE A 113 -4.19 -23.49 4.38
C ILE A 113 -3.06 -23.20 3.38
N LEU A 114 -3.19 -23.65 2.14
CA LEU A 114 -2.20 -23.40 1.10
C LEU A 114 -2.08 -21.91 0.77
N ASN A 115 -3.20 -21.18 0.72
CA ASN A 115 -3.19 -19.74 0.53
C ASN A 115 -2.47 -19.02 1.67
N CYS A 116 -2.71 -19.37 2.94
CA CYS A 116 -2.00 -18.79 4.06
C CYS A 116 -0.49 -19.08 4.01
N LEU A 117 -0.13 -20.33 3.71
CA LEU A 117 1.26 -20.76 3.59
C LEU A 117 2.02 -20.02 2.48
N TRP A 118 1.34 -19.61 1.41
CA TRP A 118 1.94 -18.86 0.31
C TRP A 118 1.86 -17.33 0.52
N PHE A 119 0.70 -16.81 0.90
CA PHE A 119 0.41 -15.38 0.98
C PHE A 119 1.21 -14.69 2.09
N ILE A 120 1.35 -15.33 3.26
CA ILE A 120 2.12 -14.78 4.38
C ILE A 120 3.59 -14.53 4.00
N PRO A 121 4.37 -15.53 3.54
CA PRO A 121 5.76 -15.27 3.15
C PRO A 121 5.87 -14.31 1.97
N MET A 122 4.97 -14.38 0.99
CA MET A 122 5.01 -13.47 -0.16
C MET A 122 4.70 -12.01 0.22
N SER A 123 3.78 -11.79 1.14
CA SER A 123 3.51 -10.45 1.68
C SER A 123 4.72 -9.90 2.45
N ILE A 124 5.35 -10.72 3.30
CA ILE A 124 6.59 -10.35 4.00
C ILE A 124 7.69 -9.99 2.99
N LEU A 125 7.95 -10.83 2.00
CA LEU A 125 8.96 -10.58 0.96
C LEU A 125 8.68 -9.30 0.17
N SER A 126 7.42 -9.03 -0.15
CA SER A 126 7.00 -7.83 -0.88
C SER A 126 7.24 -6.57 -0.05
N ILE A 127 6.82 -6.59 1.22
CA ILE A 127 7.07 -5.49 2.15
C ILE A 127 8.58 -5.28 2.32
N SER A 128 9.34 -6.33 2.62
CA SER A 128 10.80 -6.25 2.78
C SER A 128 11.48 -5.66 1.55
N SER A 129 11.06 -6.04 0.34
CA SER A 129 11.61 -5.53 -0.91
C SER A 129 11.40 -4.02 -1.06
N VAL A 130 10.18 -3.53 -0.76
CA VAL A 130 9.86 -2.09 -0.79
C VAL A 130 10.67 -1.32 0.26
N PHE A 131 10.84 -1.90 1.45
CA PHE A 131 11.61 -1.25 2.51
C PHE A 131 13.11 -1.23 2.25
N MET A 132 13.66 -2.24 1.56
CA MET A 132 15.05 -2.28 1.12
C MET A 132 15.38 -1.33 -0.02
N TRP A 133 14.39 -0.77 -0.73
CA TRP A 133 14.65 0.22 -1.78
C TRP A 133 15.45 1.40 -1.25
N SER A 134 16.52 1.75 -1.96
CA SER A 134 17.37 2.89 -1.65
C SER A 134 16.55 4.18 -1.63
N LEU A 135 16.78 5.02 -0.62
CA LEU A 135 16.23 6.38 -0.51
C LEU A 135 17.07 7.43 -1.25
N ASP A 136 18.09 7.02 -2.00
CA ASP A 136 18.93 7.94 -2.78
C ASP A 136 18.15 8.82 -3.78
N PRO A 137 17.06 8.38 -4.42
CA PRO A 137 16.25 9.25 -5.26
C PRO A 137 15.66 10.44 -4.49
N PHE A 138 15.20 10.21 -3.25
CA PHE A 138 14.67 11.27 -2.38
C PHE A 138 15.77 12.25 -1.95
N ARG A 139 16.98 11.76 -1.67
CA ARG A 139 18.14 12.62 -1.39
C ARG A 139 18.51 13.50 -2.58
N ARG A 140 18.42 12.98 -3.80
CA ARG A 140 18.67 13.75 -5.04
C ARG A 140 17.59 14.82 -5.27
N PHE A 141 16.32 14.48 -5.05
CA PHE A 141 15.21 15.43 -5.14
C PHE A 141 15.34 16.56 -4.11
N TYR A 142 15.71 16.23 -2.87
CA TYR A 142 15.93 17.23 -1.82
C TYR A 142 17.10 18.17 -2.15
N ARG A 143 18.24 17.62 -2.61
CA ARG A 143 19.38 18.45 -3.07
C ARG A 143 18.99 19.39 -4.21
N ALA A 144 18.18 18.93 -5.16
CA ALA A 144 17.71 19.76 -6.26
C ALA A 144 16.79 20.91 -5.80
N PHE A 145 16.02 20.72 -4.73
CA PHE A 145 15.16 21.76 -4.15
C PHE A 145 15.87 22.71 -3.18
N THR A 146 17.03 22.30 -2.63
CA THR A 146 17.81 23.10 -1.67
C THR A 146 19.03 23.77 -2.29
N SER A 147 19.36 23.47 -3.55
CA SER A 147 20.44 24.13 -4.30
C SER A 147 19.98 25.39 -5.07
N GLN A 148 18.88 26.02 -4.62
CA GLN A 148 18.48 27.39 -4.97
C GLN A 148 18.70 28.29 -3.76
#